data_AF-A0A958LIR6-F1
#
_entry.id   AF-A0A958LIR6-F1
#
_cell.length_a   1.000
_cell.length_b   1.000
_cell.length_c   1.000
_cell.angle_alpha   90.00
_cell.angle_beta   90.00
_cell.angle_gamma   90.00
#
_symmetry.space_group_name_H-M   'P 1'
#
loop_
_entity.id
_entity.type
_entity.pdbx_description
1 polymer ?
#
loop_
_entity_poly.entity_id
_entity_poly.type
_entity_poly.pdbx_seq_one_letter_code
_entity_poly.pdbx_strand_id
1 'polypeptide(L)'
;MVFRENHRFKVFQLLRNYPFRSGETGKRRGYFLGNYMGLTLFLDHPDVPIDNNPQERLLRSPVVGRKTWYGTHSERGAETAAILFSIIETCKIN
;
A
#
# COMPACT_ATOMS: atom_id res chain seq x y z
N MET A 1 -2.55 22.66 -3.21
CA MET A 1 -2.31 22.08 -4.56
C MET A 1 -0.95 22.48 -5.15
N VAL A 2 -0.59 23.77 -5.19
CA VAL A 2 0.70 24.27 -5.75
C VAL A 2 1.97 23.75 -5.04
N PHE A 3 1.91 23.49 -3.73
CA PHE A 3 3.07 23.01 -2.97
C PHE A 3 3.54 21.62 -3.43
N ARG A 4 2.60 20.72 -3.72
CA ARG A 4 2.84 19.30 -4.06
C ARG A 4 3.49 19.11 -5.43
N GLU A 5 3.11 19.92 -6.40
CA GLU A 5 3.71 19.88 -7.75
C GLU A 5 5.18 20.30 -7.73
N ASN A 6 5.53 21.29 -6.90
CA ASN A 6 6.91 21.73 -6.72
C ASN A 6 7.80 20.63 -6.11
N HIS A 7 7.28 19.86 -5.14
CA HIS A 7 8.01 18.73 -4.55
C HIS A 7 8.17 17.57 -5.52
N ARG A 8 7.11 17.23 -6.27
CA ARG A 8 7.16 16.19 -7.31
C ARG A 8 8.22 16.51 -8.35
N PHE A 9 8.26 17.75 -8.83
CA PHE A 9 9.22 18.21 -9.82
C PHE A 9 10.66 18.12 -9.29
N LYS A 10 10.90 18.59 -8.05
CA LYS A 10 12.21 18.46 -7.39
C LYS A 10 12.64 16.99 -7.24
N VAL A 11 11.73 16.11 -6.83
CA VAL A 11 12.01 14.67 -6.70
C VAL A 11 12.33 14.05 -8.05
N PHE A 12 11.61 14.42 -9.11
CA PHE A 12 11.91 13.98 -10.47
C PHE A 12 13.31 14.41 -10.93
N GLN A 13 13.68 15.68 -10.68
CA GLN A 13 15.01 16.18 -11.00
C GLN A 13 16.11 15.46 -10.20
N LEU A 14 15.88 15.23 -8.90
CA LEU A 14 16.84 14.56 -8.03
C LEU A 14 17.05 13.11 -8.45
N LEU A 15 15.97 12.40 -8.79
CA LEU A 15 16.04 11.03 -9.29
C LEU A 15 16.66 10.96 -10.69
N ARG A 16 16.52 11.99 -11.53
CA ARG A 16 17.20 12.06 -12.84
C ARG A 16 18.72 12.05 -12.71
N ASN A 17 19.25 12.69 -11.67
CA ASN A 17 20.68 12.77 -11.40
C ASN A 17 21.25 11.52 -10.71
N TYR A 18 20.39 10.63 -10.21
CA TYR A 18 20.79 9.34 -9.67
C TYR A 18 20.97 8.32 -10.79
N PRO A 19 22.14 7.66 -10.92
CA PRO A 19 22.42 6.74 -12.02
C PRO A 19 21.40 5.60 -12.04
N PHE A 20 20.73 5.46 -13.18
CA PHE A 20 19.73 4.43 -13.40
C PHE A 20 20.43 3.07 -13.58
N ARG A 21 20.32 2.19 -12.59
CA ARG A 21 20.63 0.77 -12.78
C ARG A 21 19.40 0.07 -13.35
N SER A 22 19.57 -0.58 -14.51
CA SER A 22 18.59 -1.53 -15.04
C SER A 22 18.37 -2.67 -14.02
N GLY A 23 17.12 -3.13 -13.88
CA GLY A 23 16.74 -4.17 -12.91
C GLY A 23 15.68 -3.73 -11.90
N GLU A 24 15.68 -4.33 -10.71
CA GLU A 24 14.63 -4.17 -9.69
C GLU A 24 14.51 -2.73 -9.14
N THR A 25 15.63 -2.02 -9.05
CA THR A 25 15.67 -0.61 -8.63
C THR A 25 14.91 0.30 -9.61
N GLY A 26 15.00 0.01 -10.91
CA GLY A 26 14.27 0.75 -11.94
C GLY A 26 12.75 0.55 -11.81
N LYS A 27 12.29 -0.68 -11.52
CA LYS A 27 10.87 -0.98 -11.31
C LYS A 27 10.31 -0.26 -10.09
N ARG A 28 11.02 -0.31 -8.96
CA ARG A 28 10.65 0.39 -7.72
C ARG A 28 10.54 1.89 -7.92
N ARG A 29 11.49 2.48 -8.65
CA ARG A 29 11.45 3.90 -9.02
C ARG A 29 10.23 4.22 -9.90
N GLY A 30 9.95 3.40 -10.91
CA GLY A 30 8.76 3.55 -11.76
C GLY A 30 7.46 3.48 -10.95
N TYR A 31 7.36 2.51 -10.04
CA TYR A 31 6.23 2.36 -9.13
C TYR A 31 6.05 3.59 -8.23
N PHE A 32 7.13 4.07 -7.60
CA PHE A 32 7.07 5.25 -6.74
C PHE A 32 6.61 6.50 -7.49
N LEU A 33 7.14 6.74 -8.70
CA LEU A 33 6.78 7.90 -9.52
C LEU A 33 5.35 7.81 -10.05
N GLY A 34 4.87 6.62 -10.41
CA GLY A 34 3.49 6.38 -10.83
C GLY A 34 2.47 6.58 -9.70
N ASN A 35 2.85 6.25 -8.47
CA ASN A 35 1.99 6.33 -7.29
C ASN A 35 2.33 7.51 -6.36
N TYR A 36 3.11 8.49 -6.83
CA TYR A 36 3.64 9.58 -6.01
C TYR A 36 2.55 10.31 -5.22
N MET A 37 1.39 10.55 -5.84
CA MET A 37 0.25 11.21 -5.19
C MET A 37 -0.37 10.41 -4.05
N GLY A 38 -0.32 9.08 -4.07
CA GLY A 38 -0.80 8.26 -2.96
C GLY A 38 0.25 8.20 -1.85
N LEU A 39 1.50 7.91 -2.23
CA LEU A 39 2.61 7.67 -1.30
C LEU A 39 3.08 8.93 -0.55
N THR A 40 2.65 10.13 -0.95
CA THR A 40 3.03 11.39 -0.30
C THR A 40 1.83 12.13 0.31
N LEU A 41 0.68 11.47 0.49
CA LEU A 41 -0.54 12.10 1.00
C LEU A 41 -0.39 12.61 2.43
N PHE A 42 0.38 11.89 3.26
CA PHE A 42 0.69 12.26 4.64
C PHE A 42 1.39 13.62 4.80
N LEU A 43 2.00 14.16 3.72
CA LEU A 43 2.62 15.49 3.75
C LEU A 43 1.58 16.61 3.78
N ASP A 44 0.39 16.36 3.21
CA ASP A 44 -0.70 17.33 3.13
C ASP A 44 -1.76 17.09 4.22
N HIS A 45 -1.88 15.85 4.70
CA HIS A 45 -2.90 15.39 5.65
C HIS A 45 -2.24 14.79 6.90
N PRO A 46 -2.18 15.52 8.03
CA PRO A 46 -1.50 15.06 9.24
C PRO A 46 -2.22 13.88 9.93
N ASP A 47 -3.48 13.65 9.60
CA ASP A 47 -4.30 12.51 10.03
C ASP A 47 -3.95 11.20 9.31
N VAL A 48 -3.29 11.30 8.15
CA VAL A 48 -2.87 10.12 7.38
C VAL A 48 -1.49 9.67 7.85
N PRO A 49 -1.34 8.42 8.34
CA PRO A 49 -0.04 7.90 8.73
C PRO A 49 0.89 7.75 7.52
N ILE A 50 2.21 7.84 7.76
CA ILE A 50 3.24 7.68 6.73
C ILE A 50 3.29 6.26 6.15
N ASP A 51 2.86 5.27 6.94
CA ASP A 51 2.86 3.86 6.58
C ASP A 51 1.46 3.23 6.70
N ASN A 52 1.31 2.07 6.07
CA ASN A 52 0.08 1.28 6.06
C ASN A 52 0.17 0.10 7.06
N ASN A 53 1.06 0.18 8.05
CA ASN A 53 1.30 -0.92 8.98
C ASN A 53 0.04 -1.38 9.74
N PRO A 54 -0.85 -0.48 10.20
CA PRO A 54 -2.09 -0.89 10.86
C PRO A 54 -2.93 -1.82 9.97
N GLN A 55 -3.12 -1.44 8.71
CA GLN A 55 -3.92 -2.18 7.73
C GLN A 55 -3.25 -3.50 7.33
N GLU A 56 -1.93 -3.50 7.13
CA GLU A 56 -1.16 -4.72 6.89
C GLU A 56 -1.28 -5.71 8.06
N ARG A 57 -1.31 -5.20 9.29
CA ARG A 57 -1.50 -6.02 10.50
C ARG A 57 -2.90 -6.63 10.56
N LEU A 58 -3.94 -5.90 10.20
CA LEU A 58 -5.32 -6.43 10.09
C LEU A 58 -5.40 -7.56 9.07
N LEU A 59 -4.75 -7.42 7.91
CA LEU A 59 -4.70 -8.44 6.87
C LEU A 59 -3.84 -9.66 7.24
N ARG A 60 -3.01 -9.57 8.28
CA ARG A 60 -2.10 -10.67 8.65
C ARG A 60 -2.84 -11.92 9.08
N SER A 61 -3.96 -11.79 9.78
CA SER A 61 -4.75 -12.92 10.27
C SER A 61 -5.22 -13.85 9.14
N PRO A 62 -5.95 -13.36 8.11
CA PRO A 62 -6.36 -14.21 6.98
C PRO A 62 -5.17 -14.71 6.15
N VAL A 63 -4.11 -13.90 5.98
CA VAL A 63 -2.91 -14.28 5.20
C VAL A 63 -2.13 -15.42 5.85
N VAL A 64 -2.09 -15.47 7.19
CA VAL A 64 -1.49 -16.60 7.92
C VAL A 64 -2.45 -17.80 7.93
N GLY A 65 -3.74 -17.57 8.20
CA GLY A 65 -4.76 -18.61 8.27
C GLY A 65 -4.91 -19.44 6.99
N ARG A 66 -4.68 -18.83 5.82
CA ARG A 66 -4.69 -19.56 4.53
C ARG A 66 -3.69 -20.72 4.47
N LYS A 67 -2.59 -20.66 5.23
CA LYS A 67 -1.63 -21.77 5.30
C LYS A 67 -2.14 -22.94 6.15
N THR A 68 -3.08 -22.69 7.06
CA THR A 68 -3.65 -23.68 7.97
C THR A 68 -4.86 -24.37 7.35
N TRP A 69 -5.79 -23.61 6.76
CA TRP A 69 -7.02 -24.15 6.15
C TRP A 69 -6.99 -24.25 4.62
N TYR A 70 -5.82 -24.05 4.01
CA TYR A 70 -5.60 -24.14 2.54
C TYR A 70 -6.35 -23.11 1.68
N GLY A 71 -6.68 -21.97 2.27
CA GLY A 71 -7.37 -20.86 1.57
C GLY A 71 -8.80 -21.18 1.15
N THR A 72 -9.28 -20.47 0.14
CA THR A 72 -10.61 -20.64 -0.45
C THR A 72 -10.48 -21.28 -1.83
N HIS A 73 -11.34 -22.25 -2.16
CA HIS A 73 -11.28 -23.01 -3.43
C HIS A 73 -12.31 -22.57 -4.47
N SER A 74 -13.05 -21.49 -4.20
CA SER A 74 -14.01 -20.90 -5.13
C SER A 74 -14.03 -19.38 -4.98
N GLU A 75 -14.40 -18.68 -6.05
CA GLU A 75 -14.57 -17.21 -6.05
C GLU A 75 -15.60 -16.76 -5.02
N ARG A 76 -16.78 -17.39 -5.00
CA ARG A 76 -17.82 -17.14 -3.99
C ARG A 76 -17.31 -17.37 -2.55
N GLY A 77 -16.46 -18.39 -2.35
CA GLY A 77 -15.84 -18.65 -1.05
C GLY A 77 -14.88 -17.53 -0.65
N ALA A 78 -14.09 -17.02 -1.60
CA ALA A 78 -13.17 -15.90 -1.39
C ALA A 78 -13.92 -14.60 -1.05
N GLU A 79 -15.00 -14.30 -1.75
CA GLU A 79 -15.87 -13.15 -1.47
C GLU A 79 -16.49 -13.25 -0.07
N THR A 80 -17.05 -14.41 0.27
CA THR A 80 -17.63 -14.65 1.60
C THR A 80 -16.57 -14.49 2.70
N ALA A 81 -15.37 -15.03 2.50
CA ALA A 81 -14.26 -14.88 3.43
C ALA A 81 -13.86 -13.41 3.59
N ALA A 82 -13.78 -12.64 2.50
CA ALA A 82 -13.47 -11.21 2.54
C ALA A 82 -14.49 -10.42 3.40
N ILE A 83 -15.79 -10.71 3.24
CA ILE A 83 -16.85 -10.09 4.06
C ILE A 83 -16.69 -10.46 5.53
N LEU A 84 -16.51 -11.75 5.84
CA LEU A 84 -16.38 -12.23 7.22
C LEU A 84 -15.15 -11.63 7.92
N PHE A 85 -13.98 -11.64 7.28
CA PHE A 85 -12.78 -11.01 7.86
C PHE A 85 -12.95 -9.51 8.05
N SER A 86 -13.63 -8.82 7.12
CA SER A 86 -13.90 -7.40 7.27
C SER A 86 -14.75 -7.10 8.50
N ILE A 87 -15.82 -7.87 8.74
CA ILE A 87 -16.67 -7.73 9.92
C ILE A 87 -15.86 -8.03 11.19
N ILE A 88 -15.15 -9.15 11.23
CA ILE A 88 -14.37 -9.58 12.40
C ILE A 88 -13.30 -8.54 12.77
N GLU A 89 -12.53 -8.05 11.80
CA GLU A 89 -11.50 -7.05 12.06
C GLU A 89 -12.12 -5.71 12.51
N THR A 90 -13.27 -5.31 11.96
CA THR A 90 -14.00 -4.13 12.43
C THR A 90 -14.46 -4.28 13.88
N CYS A 91 -14.97 -5.46 14.26
CA CYS A 91 -15.38 -5.75 15.64
C CYS A 91 -14.21 -5.81 16.64
N LYS A 92 -12.97 -6.04 16.19
CA LYS A 92 -11.79 -6.03 17.08
C LYS A 92 -11.28 -4.61 17.38
N ILE A 93 -11.59 -3.66 16.50
CA ILE A 93 -11.11 -2.27 16.60
C ILE A 93 -12.05 -1.42 17.47
N ASN A 94 -13.34 -1.77 17.52
CA ASN A 94 -14.35 -1.15 18.38
C ASN A 94 -14.35 -1.77 19.78
#